data_AF-A0A0S8GC65-F1
#
_entry.id   AF-A0A0S8GC65-F1
#
_cell.length_a   1.000
_cell.length_b   1.000
_cell.length_c   1.000
_cell.angle_alpha   90.00
_cell.angle_beta   90.00
_cell.angle_gamma   90.00
#
_symmetry.space_group_name_H-M   'P 1'
#
loop_
_entity.id
_entity.type
_entity.pdbx_description
1 polymer ?
#
loop_
_entity_poly.entity_id
_entity_poly.type
_entity_poly.pdbx_seq_one_letter_code
_entity_poly.pdbx_strand_id
1 'polypeptide(L)'
;MVLHVGKTISPIFLWTLILMVLACAPDLSERMRIYVETYNTHDVDEIMTFYTDDVRFENVGVWVKTDKQEVRKITEWDATTHIVMKVSNVMVRGDTVTFSLLETNDWLKLAGIGEALYEPSRIVFKDGKIAIIQAKLTEESLNRWMPKWNSILAWATEHRPDRLAEVMPEGAFVFGADYARKWLELLEEWRQATEETE
;
A
#
# COMPACT_ATOMS: atom_id res chain seq x y z
N MET A 1 68.88 -1.48 40.60
CA MET A 1 68.03 -0.35 40.18
C MET A 1 67.61 -0.58 38.73
N VAL A 2 66.47 -1.26 38.52
CA VAL A 2 65.72 -1.26 37.24
C VAL A 2 64.24 -1.38 37.64
N LEU A 3 63.46 -0.37 37.25
CA LEU A 3 62.06 -0.17 37.62
C LEU A 3 61.14 -1.09 36.81
N HIS A 4 60.24 -1.80 37.51
CA HIS A 4 59.02 -2.38 36.95
C HIS A 4 57.99 -1.26 36.71
N VAL A 5 57.50 -1.12 35.49
CA VAL A 5 56.32 -0.28 35.18
C VAL A 5 55.20 -1.20 34.71
N GLY A 6 54.34 -1.60 35.65
CA GLY A 6 53.06 -2.22 35.34
C GLY A 6 52.08 -1.13 34.89
N LYS A 7 51.61 -1.22 33.64
CA LYS A 7 50.47 -0.41 33.18
C LYS A 7 49.18 -1.15 33.52
N THR A 8 48.54 -0.73 34.59
CA THR A 8 47.15 -1.06 34.89
C THR A 8 46.25 -0.31 33.92
N ILE A 9 45.61 -1.04 33.01
CA ILE A 9 44.54 -0.49 32.16
C ILE A 9 43.34 -0.25 33.08
N SER A 10 42.94 1.01 33.19
CA SER A 10 41.81 1.43 34.03
C SER A 10 40.49 0.85 33.49
N PRO A 11 39.70 0.09 34.29
CA PRO A 11 38.44 -0.51 33.84
C PRO A 11 37.31 0.51 33.64
N ILE A 12 37.56 1.79 33.91
CA ILE A 12 36.55 2.86 33.85
C ILE A 12 36.27 3.31 32.41
N PHE A 13 37.18 3.05 31.46
CA PHE A 13 37.01 3.49 30.06
C PHE A 13 36.18 2.53 29.19
N LEU A 14 35.75 1.38 29.72
CA LEU A 14 34.99 0.38 28.93
C LEU A 14 33.46 0.50 29.07
N TRP A 15 32.96 1.34 29.98
CA TRP A 15 31.51 1.47 30.24
C TRP A 15 30.83 2.63 29.50
N THR A 16 31.58 3.62 29.01
CA THR A 16 31.01 4.80 28.33
C THR A 16 30.63 4.57 26.86
N LEU A 17 30.99 3.44 26.25
CA LEU A 17 30.66 3.15 24.85
C LEU A 17 29.37 2.34 24.65
N ILE A 18 28.71 1.88 25.73
CA ILE A 18 27.51 1.02 25.63
C ILE A 18 26.20 1.84 25.66
N LEU A 19 26.24 3.13 25.99
CA LEU A 19 25.04 3.95 26.22
C LEU A 19 24.58 4.84 25.04
N MET A 20 25.24 4.80 23.87
CA MET A 20 24.83 5.61 22.70
C MET A 20 23.99 4.86 21.65
N VAL A 21 23.58 3.62 21.87
CA VAL A 21 22.79 2.84 20.88
C VAL A 21 21.28 2.85 21.14
N LEU A 22 20.81 3.58 22.16
CA LEU A 22 19.41 4.00 22.22
C LEU A 22 19.22 5.24 21.34
N ALA A 23 19.66 5.15 20.08
CA ALA A 23 19.13 6.02 19.05
C ALA A 23 17.62 5.83 19.06
N CYS A 24 16.88 6.90 19.37
CA CYS A 24 15.42 6.93 19.30
C CYS A 24 15.00 6.31 17.96
N ALA A 25 14.55 5.05 17.99
CA ALA A 25 13.80 4.52 16.87
C ALA A 25 12.60 5.47 16.69
N PRO A 26 12.30 5.92 15.46
CA PRO A 26 11.08 6.67 15.20
C PRO A 26 9.90 5.88 15.78
N ASP A 27 8.96 6.56 16.44
CA ASP A 27 7.71 5.89 16.83
C ASP A 27 7.01 5.46 15.54
N LEU A 28 7.19 4.19 15.16
CA LEU A 28 6.65 3.64 13.91
C LEU A 28 5.12 3.61 13.96
N SER A 29 4.51 3.61 15.15
CA SER A 29 3.05 3.74 15.30
C SER A 29 2.62 5.13 14.83
N GLU A 30 3.32 6.17 15.28
CA GLU A 30 3.07 7.55 14.85
C GLU A 30 3.38 7.73 13.36
N ARG A 31 4.49 7.15 12.88
CA ARG A 31 4.83 7.19 11.44
C ARG A 31 3.75 6.52 10.59
N MET A 32 3.19 5.41 11.06
CA MET A 32 2.07 4.73 10.40
C MET A 32 0.80 5.59 10.41
N ARG A 33 0.49 6.27 11.52
CA ARG A 33 -0.65 7.20 11.60
C ARG A 33 -0.51 8.33 10.58
N ILE A 34 0.65 9.00 10.56
CA ILE A 34 0.93 10.09 9.60
C ILE A 34 0.87 9.55 8.17
N TYR A 35 1.43 8.37 7.88
CA TYR A 35 1.35 7.75 6.57
C TYR A 35 -0.11 7.57 6.10
N VAL A 36 -0.99 7.03 6.95
CA VAL A 36 -2.40 6.83 6.61
C VAL A 36 -3.13 8.16 6.42
N GLU A 37 -2.86 9.15 7.27
CA GLU A 37 -3.44 10.49 7.14
C GLU A 37 -3.02 11.16 5.84
N THR A 38 -1.72 11.15 5.51
CA THR A 38 -1.20 11.66 4.24
C THR A 38 -1.76 10.88 3.05
N TYR A 39 -1.89 9.55 3.13
CA TYR A 39 -2.46 8.78 2.02
C TYR A 39 -3.91 9.17 1.72
N ASN A 40 -4.69 9.48 2.76
CA ASN A 40 -6.07 9.92 2.65
C ASN A 40 -6.22 11.39 2.19
N THR A 41 -5.13 12.17 2.03
CA THR A 41 -5.18 13.50 1.39
C THR A 41 -5.09 13.43 -0.14
N HIS A 42 -4.74 12.25 -0.68
CA HIS A 42 -4.52 12.01 -2.12
C HIS A 42 -3.38 12.84 -2.73
N ASP A 43 -2.50 13.44 -1.92
CA ASP A 43 -1.30 14.11 -2.41
C ASP A 43 -0.24 13.07 -2.77
N VAL A 44 -0.20 12.70 -4.05
CA VAL A 44 0.73 11.69 -4.57
C VAL A 44 2.17 12.04 -4.20
N ASP A 45 2.59 13.29 -4.33
CA ASP A 45 3.98 13.65 -4.10
C ASP A 45 4.38 13.57 -2.63
N GLU A 46 3.49 13.98 -1.72
CA GLU A 46 3.68 13.83 -0.29
C GLU A 46 3.73 12.35 0.12
N ILE A 47 2.80 11.52 -0.39
CA ILE A 47 2.78 10.08 -0.16
C ILE A 47 4.08 9.43 -0.62
N MET A 48 4.59 9.82 -1.79
CA MET A 48 5.82 9.24 -2.33
C MET A 48 7.06 9.57 -1.48
N THR A 49 7.01 10.52 -0.54
CA THR A 49 8.12 10.77 0.39
C THR A 49 8.34 9.62 1.39
N PHE A 50 7.32 8.80 1.65
CA PHE A 50 7.38 7.70 2.60
C PHE A 50 8.17 6.49 2.07
N TYR A 51 8.26 6.31 0.76
CA TYR A 51 8.88 5.13 0.18
C TYR A 51 10.39 5.27 -0.04
N THR A 52 11.10 4.17 0.20
CA THR A 52 12.44 3.93 -0.35
C THR A 52 12.40 3.85 -1.87
N ASP A 53 13.54 4.03 -2.53
CA ASP A 53 13.61 3.99 -4.00
C ASP A 53 13.44 2.55 -4.54
N ASP A 54 13.84 1.55 -3.73
CA ASP A 54 13.75 0.11 -4.00
C ASP A 54 12.54 -0.57 -3.33
N VAL A 55 11.50 0.21 -3.00
CA VAL A 55 10.29 -0.30 -2.34
C VAL A 55 9.68 -1.50 -3.08
N ARG A 56 9.21 -2.48 -2.31
CA ARG A 56 8.41 -3.61 -2.81
C ARG A 56 7.00 -3.52 -2.26
N PHE A 57 6.01 -3.41 -3.14
CA PHE A 57 4.61 -3.53 -2.79
C PHE A 57 4.03 -4.80 -3.39
N GLU A 58 3.50 -5.67 -2.55
CA GLU A 58 2.83 -6.91 -2.92
C GLU A 58 1.38 -6.91 -2.46
N ASN A 59 0.47 -7.11 -3.41
CA ASN A 59 -0.86 -7.63 -3.12
C ASN A 59 -0.79 -9.15 -3.27
N VAL A 60 -0.72 -9.85 -2.13
CA VAL A 60 -0.31 -11.25 -2.03
C VAL A 60 -1.21 -12.15 -2.88
N GLY A 61 -0.60 -12.85 -3.83
CA GLY A 61 -1.28 -13.75 -4.75
C GLY A 61 -1.91 -13.07 -5.98
N VAL A 62 -1.82 -11.74 -6.09
CA VAL A 62 -2.36 -10.97 -7.22
C VAL A 62 -1.24 -10.35 -8.04
N TRP A 63 -0.41 -9.50 -7.42
CA TRP A 63 0.68 -8.81 -8.13
C TRP A 63 1.78 -8.37 -7.17
N VAL A 64 2.93 -8.07 -7.77
CA VAL A 64 4.08 -7.49 -7.09
C VAL A 64 4.58 -6.32 -7.93
N LYS A 65 4.76 -5.16 -7.30
CA LYS A 65 5.46 -4.00 -7.84
C LYS A 65 6.75 -3.78 -7.07
N THR A 66 7.82 -3.59 -7.81
CA THR A 66 9.14 -3.28 -7.28
C THR A 66 9.55 -1.94 -7.81
N ASP A 67 10.29 -1.17 -7.02
CA ASP A 67 10.67 0.21 -7.28
C ASP A 67 9.57 1.26 -7.07
N LYS A 68 10.05 2.48 -6.80
CA LYS A 68 9.23 3.61 -6.43
C LYS A 68 8.38 4.17 -7.57
N GLN A 69 8.75 3.96 -8.83
CA GLN A 69 7.97 4.44 -9.98
C GLN A 69 6.76 3.56 -10.25
N GLU A 70 6.91 2.23 -10.09
CA GLU A 70 5.75 1.34 -10.15
C GLU A 70 4.78 1.57 -8.98
N VAL A 71 5.29 1.83 -7.78
CA VAL A 71 4.45 2.21 -6.63
C VAL A 71 3.75 3.55 -6.86
N ARG A 72 4.44 4.54 -7.47
CA ARG A 72 3.81 5.83 -7.83
C ARG A 72 2.56 5.63 -8.69
N LYS A 73 2.59 4.74 -9.68
CA LYS A 73 1.42 4.46 -10.52
C LYS A 73 0.23 3.92 -9.72
N ILE A 74 0.48 3.11 -8.69
CA ILE A 74 -0.57 2.65 -7.76
C ILE A 74 -1.09 3.84 -6.96
N THR A 75 -0.21 4.67 -6.40
CA THR A 75 -0.62 5.86 -5.63
C THR A 75 -1.43 6.84 -6.49
N GLU A 76 -1.07 7.04 -7.76
CA GLU A 76 -1.83 7.85 -8.70
C GLU A 76 -3.21 7.27 -9.01
N TRP A 77 -3.29 5.95 -9.18
CA TRP A 77 -4.57 5.24 -9.31
C TRP A 77 -5.45 5.45 -8.07
N ASP A 78 -4.87 5.23 -6.89
CA ASP A 78 -5.56 5.32 -5.61
C ASP A 78 -6.05 6.74 -5.33
N ALA A 79 -5.21 7.75 -5.58
CA ALA A 79 -5.58 9.16 -5.48
C ALA A 79 -6.73 9.51 -6.44
N THR A 80 -6.64 9.05 -7.70
CA THR A 80 -7.66 9.32 -8.73
C THR A 80 -9.00 8.66 -8.42
N THR A 81 -8.98 7.49 -7.76
CA THR A 81 -10.20 6.79 -7.32
C THR A 81 -10.67 7.23 -5.93
N HIS A 82 -10.05 8.25 -5.34
CA HIS A 82 -10.36 8.79 -4.01
C HIS A 82 -10.37 7.71 -2.92
N ILE A 83 -9.29 6.93 -2.85
CA ILE A 83 -9.13 5.89 -1.83
C ILE A 83 -9.30 6.46 -0.41
N VAL A 84 -9.91 5.71 0.47
CA VAL A 84 -9.92 6.00 1.90
C VAL A 84 -9.51 4.76 2.64
N MET A 85 -8.39 4.84 3.36
CA MET A 85 -7.89 3.78 4.22
C MET A 85 -8.27 4.03 5.66
N LYS A 86 -8.74 2.97 6.33
CA LYS A 86 -8.91 2.91 7.78
C LYS A 86 -8.02 1.79 8.31
N VAL A 87 -7.15 2.15 9.25
CA VAL A 87 -6.20 1.23 9.87
C VAL A 87 -6.55 1.03 11.34
N SER A 88 -6.45 -0.20 11.83
CA SER A 88 -6.66 -0.56 13.23
C SER A 88 -5.73 -1.69 13.66
N ASN A 89 -5.72 -2.04 14.96
CA ASN A 89 -4.90 -3.11 15.52
C ASN A 89 -3.41 -3.00 15.17
N VAL A 90 -2.87 -1.77 15.21
CA VAL A 90 -1.46 -1.51 14.88
C VAL A 90 -0.56 -2.13 15.93
N MET A 91 0.36 -2.99 15.49
CA MET A 91 1.39 -3.60 16.33
C MET A 91 2.76 -3.36 15.71
N VAL A 92 3.72 -2.95 16.54
CA VAL A 92 5.10 -2.68 16.12
C VAL A 92 6.03 -3.74 16.70
N ARG A 93 6.89 -4.32 15.87
CA ARG A 93 7.95 -5.24 16.28
C ARG A 93 9.22 -4.97 15.48
N GLY A 94 10.20 -4.33 16.12
CA GLY A 94 11.43 -3.91 15.45
C GLY A 94 11.14 -2.87 14.38
N ASP A 95 11.47 -3.19 13.13
CA ASP A 95 11.24 -2.35 11.94
C ASP A 95 9.91 -2.61 11.25
N THR A 96 9.12 -3.55 11.78
CA THR A 96 7.92 -4.06 11.13
C THR A 96 6.68 -3.58 11.86
N VAL A 97 5.71 -3.08 11.09
CA VAL A 97 4.36 -2.73 11.55
C VAL A 97 3.37 -3.71 10.93
N THR A 98 2.49 -4.29 11.75
CA THR A 98 1.36 -5.11 11.29
C THR A 98 0.05 -4.48 11.72
N PHE A 99 -0.97 -4.54 10.87
CA PHE A 99 -2.24 -3.84 11.11
C PHE A 99 -3.40 -4.44 10.31
N SER A 100 -4.62 -4.15 10.73
CA SER A 100 -5.84 -4.42 9.96
C SER A 100 -6.15 -3.24 9.04
N LEU A 101 -6.47 -3.51 7.77
CA LEU A 101 -6.78 -2.50 6.75
C LEU A 101 -8.19 -2.71 6.19
N LEU A 102 -8.95 -1.62 6.14
CA LEU A 102 -10.18 -1.49 5.40
C LEU A 102 -9.99 -0.36 4.39
N GLU A 103 -10.30 -0.61 3.12
CA GLU A 103 -10.27 0.39 2.07
C GLU A 103 -11.66 0.60 1.47
N THR A 104 -11.92 1.81 0.99
CA THR A 104 -12.99 2.10 0.03
C THR A 104 -12.45 3.08 -1.00
N ASN A 105 -13.02 3.09 -2.20
CA ASN A 105 -12.71 4.04 -3.26
C ASN A 105 -13.91 4.09 -4.23
N ASP A 106 -13.88 4.98 -5.20
CA ASP A 106 -14.99 5.16 -6.13
C ASP A 106 -15.16 3.96 -7.07
N TRP A 107 -14.08 3.26 -7.42
CA TRP A 107 -14.15 2.04 -8.21
C TRP A 107 -14.96 0.95 -7.48
N LEU A 108 -14.68 0.71 -6.19
CA LEU A 108 -15.39 -0.26 -5.36
C LEU A 108 -16.86 0.13 -5.15
N LYS A 109 -17.15 1.42 -5.01
CA LYS A 109 -18.54 1.92 -4.89
C LYS A 109 -19.31 1.75 -6.19
N LEU A 110 -18.72 2.12 -7.32
CA LEU A 110 -19.34 1.97 -8.65
C LEU A 110 -19.59 0.51 -9.00
N ALA A 111 -18.64 -0.38 -8.66
CA ALA A 111 -18.79 -1.82 -8.84
C ALA A 111 -19.83 -2.48 -7.90
N GLY A 112 -20.38 -1.73 -6.94
CA GLY A 112 -21.33 -2.24 -5.95
C GLY A 112 -20.70 -3.17 -4.91
N ILE A 113 -19.39 -3.03 -4.65
CA ILE A 113 -18.63 -3.82 -3.65
C ILE A 113 -18.59 -3.08 -2.30
N GLY A 114 -18.50 -1.75 -2.35
CA GLY A 114 -18.48 -0.86 -1.19
C GLY A 114 -17.09 -0.70 -0.56
N GLU A 115 -16.63 -1.74 0.15
CA GLU A 115 -15.37 -1.71 0.92
C GLU A 115 -14.61 -3.03 0.75
N ALA A 116 -13.28 -2.97 0.73
CA ALA A 116 -12.40 -4.13 0.74
C ALA A 116 -11.70 -4.27 2.11
N LEU A 117 -11.75 -5.47 2.66
CA LEU A 117 -11.09 -5.86 3.90
C LEU A 117 -9.86 -6.69 3.59
N TYR A 118 -8.80 -6.43 4.33
CA TYR A 118 -7.54 -7.14 4.20
C TYR A 118 -7.25 -7.98 5.45
N GLU A 119 -6.63 -9.13 5.22
CA GLU A 119 -5.89 -9.86 6.26
C GLU A 119 -4.86 -8.92 6.90
N PRO A 120 -4.36 -9.24 8.13
CA PRO A 120 -3.33 -8.43 8.77
C PRO A 120 -2.17 -8.10 7.81
N SER A 121 -2.12 -6.84 7.42
CA SER A 121 -1.17 -6.30 6.45
C SER A 121 0.13 -5.95 7.17
N ARG A 122 1.22 -5.89 6.41
CA ARG A 122 2.57 -5.70 6.94
C ARG A 122 3.29 -4.59 6.18
N ILE A 123 3.91 -3.68 6.93
CA ILE A 123 4.87 -2.72 6.42
C ILE A 123 6.22 -2.94 7.11
N VAL A 124 7.32 -2.92 6.33
CA VAL A 124 8.69 -2.94 6.86
C VAL A 124 9.36 -1.62 6.56
N PHE A 125 9.94 -1.01 7.58
CA PHE A 125 10.66 0.25 7.49
C PHE A 125 12.17 0.03 7.37
N LYS A 126 12.83 0.89 6.60
CA LYS A 126 14.28 1.00 6.48
C LYS A 126 14.63 2.48 6.49
N ASP A 127 15.46 2.90 7.44
CA ASP A 127 15.88 4.30 7.61
C ASP A 127 14.69 5.28 7.67
N GLY A 128 13.61 4.87 8.35
CA GLY A 128 12.38 5.67 8.51
C GLY A 128 11.47 5.73 7.29
N LYS A 129 11.81 5.03 6.20
CA LYS A 129 11.01 4.90 4.98
C LYS A 129 10.46 3.50 4.81
N ILE A 130 9.35 3.37 4.09
CA ILE A 130 8.73 2.10 3.76
C ILE A 130 9.55 1.40 2.67
N ALA A 131 10.02 0.20 2.99
CA ALA A 131 10.76 -0.69 2.09
C ALA A 131 9.90 -1.84 1.56
N ILE A 132 8.96 -2.34 2.37
CA ILE A 132 8.07 -3.43 1.98
C ILE A 132 6.65 -3.10 2.42
N ILE A 133 5.68 -3.36 1.55
CA ILE A 133 4.25 -3.42 1.85
C ILE A 133 3.73 -4.77 1.39
N GLN A 134 3.02 -5.47 2.27
CA GLN A 134 2.29 -6.69 1.94
C GLN A 134 0.86 -6.56 2.43
N ALA A 135 -0.08 -6.68 1.49
CA ALA A 135 -1.50 -6.67 1.76
C ALA A 135 -2.13 -7.90 1.09
N LYS A 136 -3.14 -8.50 1.71
CA LYS A 136 -3.88 -9.62 1.15
C LYS A 136 -5.36 -9.41 1.44
N LEU A 137 -6.22 -9.43 0.41
CA LEU A 137 -7.66 -9.38 0.63
C LEU A 137 -8.12 -10.57 1.46
N THR A 138 -9.09 -10.34 2.34
CA THR A 138 -9.80 -11.43 3.03
C THR A 138 -10.61 -12.25 2.03
N GLU A 139 -10.89 -13.51 2.38
CA GLU A 139 -11.77 -14.37 1.57
C GLU A 139 -13.15 -13.75 1.36
N GLU A 140 -13.71 -13.10 2.39
CA GLU A 140 -14.98 -12.36 2.29
C GLU A 140 -14.94 -11.28 1.21
N SER A 141 -13.87 -10.47 1.18
CA SER A 141 -13.73 -9.41 0.18
C SER A 141 -13.54 -9.98 -1.21
N LEU A 142 -12.75 -11.06 -1.35
CA LEU A 142 -12.60 -11.77 -2.63
C LEU A 142 -13.93 -12.31 -3.15
N ASN A 143 -14.76 -12.88 -2.27
CA ASN A 143 -16.07 -13.43 -2.64
C ASN A 143 -17.06 -12.34 -3.09
N ARG A 144 -16.94 -11.10 -2.58
CA ARG A 144 -17.71 -9.95 -3.08
C ARG A 144 -17.13 -9.37 -4.37
N TRP A 145 -15.80 -9.35 -4.49
CA TRP A 145 -15.09 -8.74 -5.62
C TRP A 145 -15.19 -9.56 -6.91
N MET A 146 -14.90 -10.88 -6.84
CA MET A 146 -14.79 -11.74 -8.03
C MET A 146 -16.06 -11.78 -8.89
N PRO A 147 -17.29 -11.91 -8.34
CA PRO A 147 -18.50 -11.90 -9.17
C PRO A 147 -18.72 -10.58 -9.90
N LYS A 148 -18.43 -9.45 -9.23
CA LYS A 148 -18.57 -8.11 -9.81
C LYS A 148 -17.54 -7.89 -10.92
N TRP A 149 -16.29 -8.22 -10.65
CA TRP A 149 -15.22 -8.18 -11.66
C TRP A 149 -15.59 -8.98 -12.92
N ASN A 150 -16.02 -10.23 -12.75
CA ASN A 150 -16.43 -11.08 -13.88
C ASN A 150 -17.63 -10.50 -14.65
N SER A 151 -18.60 -9.91 -13.96
CA SER A 151 -19.77 -9.28 -14.59
C SER A 151 -19.37 -8.04 -15.40
N ILE A 152 -18.50 -7.19 -14.85
CA ILE A 152 -17.97 -6.00 -15.54
C ILE A 152 -17.23 -6.43 -16.81
N LEU A 153 -16.32 -7.40 -16.70
CA LEU A 153 -15.55 -7.88 -17.85
C LEU A 153 -16.42 -8.52 -18.92
N ALA A 154 -17.41 -9.34 -18.54
CA ALA A 154 -18.32 -9.95 -19.50
C ALA A 154 -19.10 -8.88 -20.28
N TRP A 155 -19.70 -7.91 -19.57
CA TRP A 155 -20.43 -6.82 -20.21
C TRP A 155 -19.53 -5.96 -21.10
N ALA A 156 -18.34 -5.56 -20.62
CA ALA A 156 -17.42 -4.72 -21.36
C ALA A 156 -16.89 -5.43 -22.62
N THR A 157 -16.66 -6.74 -22.54
CA THR A 157 -16.24 -7.55 -23.71
C THR A 157 -17.31 -7.54 -24.80
N GLU A 158 -18.58 -7.64 -24.42
CA GLU A 158 -19.70 -7.70 -25.36
C GLU A 158 -20.09 -6.31 -25.90
N HIS A 159 -20.12 -5.29 -25.05
CA HIS A 159 -20.73 -3.99 -25.37
C HIS A 159 -19.72 -2.87 -25.59
N ARG A 160 -18.49 -3.00 -25.07
CA ARG A 160 -17.45 -1.96 -25.08
C ARG A 160 -16.04 -2.52 -25.30
N PRO A 161 -15.81 -3.42 -26.28
CA PRO A 161 -14.51 -4.08 -26.44
C PRO A 161 -13.36 -3.10 -26.68
N ASP A 162 -13.60 -2.00 -27.42
CA ASP A 162 -12.58 -0.97 -27.67
C ASP A 162 -12.17 -0.26 -26.38
N ARG A 163 -13.13 0.13 -25.53
CA ARG A 163 -12.85 0.76 -24.23
C ARG A 163 -12.19 -0.23 -23.27
N LEU A 164 -12.61 -1.50 -23.28
CA LEU A 164 -11.96 -2.54 -22.49
C LEU A 164 -10.48 -2.69 -22.87
N ALA A 165 -10.16 -2.67 -24.16
CA ALA A 165 -8.78 -2.73 -24.64
C ALA A 165 -7.96 -1.48 -24.26
N GLU A 166 -8.60 -0.31 -24.10
CA GLU A 166 -7.94 0.90 -23.60
C GLU A 166 -7.59 0.82 -22.12
N VAL A 167 -8.43 0.20 -21.29
CA VAL A 167 -8.23 0.13 -19.83
C VAL A 167 -7.48 -1.13 -19.38
N MET A 168 -7.49 -2.17 -20.23
CA MET A 168 -6.71 -3.40 -20.09
C MET A 168 -5.92 -3.70 -21.36
N PRO A 169 -4.90 -2.87 -21.69
CA PRO A 169 -4.05 -3.15 -22.84
C PRO A 169 -3.41 -4.52 -22.69
N GLU A 170 -3.41 -5.29 -23.78
CA GLU A 170 -2.92 -6.68 -23.80
C GLU A 170 -3.63 -7.62 -22.80
N GLY A 171 -4.83 -7.25 -22.34
CA GLY A 171 -5.61 -8.02 -21.37
C GLY A 171 -5.08 -7.91 -19.93
N ALA A 172 -4.19 -6.97 -19.65
CA ALA A 172 -3.61 -6.77 -18.32
C ALA A 172 -4.16 -5.49 -17.66
N PHE A 173 -4.41 -5.56 -16.36
CA PHE A 173 -4.75 -4.37 -15.57
C PHE A 173 -3.54 -3.45 -15.43
N VAL A 174 -3.71 -2.15 -15.71
CA VAL A 174 -2.65 -1.15 -15.64
C VAL A 174 -3.01 -0.06 -14.64
N PHE A 175 -2.06 0.25 -13.75
CA PHE A 175 -2.18 1.34 -12.77
C PHE A 175 -1.75 2.68 -13.37
N GLY A 176 -2.26 3.77 -12.78
CA GLY A 176 -1.98 5.15 -13.14
C GLY A 176 -3.26 5.99 -13.21
N ALA A 177 -3.12 7.31 -13.08
CA ALA A 177 -4.27 8.22 -13.05
C ALA A 177 -5.13 8.16 -14.33
N ASP A 178 -4.51 8.06 -15.50
CA ASP A 178 -5.23 8.01 -16.78
C ASP A 178 -6.07 6.74 -16.91
N TYR A 179 -5.52 5.59 -16.50
CA TYR A 179 -6.24 4.33 -16.52
C TYR A 179 -7.36 4.30 -15.49
N ALA A 180 -7.14 4.87 -14.29
CA ALA A 180 -8.16 4.99 -13.27
C ALA A 180 -9.38 5.77 -13.79
N ARG A 181 -9.18 6.93 -14.42
CA ARG A 181 -10.28 7.73 -15.00
C ARG A 181 -11.09 6.95 -16.03
N LYS A 182 -10.40 6.30 -16.97
CA LYS A 182 -11.08 5.49 -18.00
C LYS A 182 -11.84 4.31 -17.40
N TRP A 183 -11.31 3.69 -16.34
CA TRP A 183 -12.01 2.64 -15.63
C TRP A 183 -13.28 3.15 -14.94
N LEU A 184 -13.24 4.33 -14.31
CA LEU A 184 -14.41 4.95 -13.70
C LEU A 184 -15.50 5.23 -14.76
N GLU A 185 -15.12 5.80 -15.92
CA GLU A 185 -16.04 5.99 -17.05
C GLU A 185 -16.70 4.66 -17.49
N LEU A 186 -15.88 3.62 -17.69
CA LEU A 186 -16.39 2.30 -18.10
C LEU A 186 -17.34 1.69 -17.06
N LEU A 187 -17.05 1.87 -15.77
CA LEU A 187 -17.90 1.37 -14.68
C LEU A 187 -19.22 2.13 -14.58
N GLU A 188 -19.22 3.44 -14.83
CA GLU A 188 -20.45 4.22 -14.87
C GLU A 188 -21.38 3.74 -15.99
N GLU A 189 -20.83 3.50 -17.19
CA GLU A 189 -21.60 2.95 -18.31
C GLU A 189 -22.14 1.54 -18.01
N TRP A 190 -21.30 0.67 -17.43
CA TRP A 190 -21.71 -0.67 -17.01
C TRP A 190 -22.86 -0.60 -16.02
N ARG A 191 -22.74 0.24 -15.00
CA ARG A 191 -23.73 0.39 -13.94
C ARG A 191 -25.07 0.87 -14.49
N GLN A 192 -25.07 1.90 -15.33
CA GLN A 192 -26.27 2.42 -15.98
C GLN A 192 -26.98 1.31 -16.79
N ALA A 193 -26.23 0.53 -17.57
CA ALA A 193 -26.80 -0.55 -18.35
C ALA A 193 -27.43 -1.65 -17.46
N THR A 194 -26.83 -1.95 -16.30
CA THR A 194 -27.35 -2.98 -15.40
C THR A 194 -28.53 -2.51 -14.55
N GLU A 195 -28.55 -1.24 -14.12
CA GLU A 195 -29.67 -0.67 -13.34
C GLU A 195 -30.93 -0.49 -14.20
N GLU A 196 -30.81 -0.28 -15.52
CA GLU A 196 -31.96 -0.24 -16.44
C GLU A 196 -32.60 -1.63 -16.68
N THR A 197 -31.92 -2.71 -16.28
CA THR A 197 -32.38 -4.09 -16.51
C THR A 197 -33.02 -4.72 -15.26
N GLU A 198 -32.98 -4.06 -14.11
CA GLU A 198 -33.63 -4.47 -12.84
C GLU A 198 -35.00 -3.80 -12.64
#